data_AF-A0A520ZXI8-F1
#
_entry.id   AF-A0A520ZXI8-F1
#
_cell.length_a   1.000
_cell.length_b   1.000
_cell.length_c   1.000
_cell.angle_alpha   90.00
_cell.angle_beta   90.00
_cell.angle_gamma   90.00
#
_symmetry.space_group_name_H-M   'P 1'
#
loop_
_entity.id
_entity.type
_entity.pdbx_description
1 polymer ?
#
loop_
_entity_poly.entity_id
_entity_poly.type
_entity_poly.pdbx_seq_one_letter_code
_entity_poly.pdbx_strand_id
1 'polypeptide(L)'
;SGYQVFVIGSIQEDGSVKGGTGWAVQLAKMFNRPLYVFDQPSAKWFAWKDGWQEDSPRIQYETFVGSGTRYLNDAGRAAIEKLFEESFV
;
A
#
# COMPACT_ATOMS: atom_id res chain seq x y z
N SER A 1 13.52 10.34 1.64
CA SER A 1 12.67 11.08 0.69
C SER A 1 11.91 10.14 -0.23
N GLY A 2 10.96 9.34 0.28
CA GLY A 2 10.07 8.54 -0.59
C GLY A 2 8.85 9.35 -1.00
N TYR A 3 8.55 9.42 -2.29
CA TYR A 3 7.40 10.15 -2.81
C TYR A 3 6.15 9.26 -2.87
N GLN A 4 6.28 8.02 -3.34
CA GLN A 4 5.19 7.05 -3.40
C GLN A 4 5.25 6.08 -2.23
N VAL A 5 4.11 5.71 -1.66
CA VAL A 5 4.04 4.83 -0.48
C VAL A 5 3.19 3.61 -0.80
N PHE A 6 3.77 2.44 -0.60
CA PHE A 6 3.13 1.14 -0.76
C PHE A 6 3.08 0.43 0.58
N VAL A 7 1.92 -0.12 0.91
CA VAL A 7 1.69 -0.73 2.21
C VAL A 7 1.04 -2.09 2.04
N ILE A 8 1.56 -3.13 2.69
CA ILE A 8 0.88 -4.44 2.78
C ILE A 8 0.29 -4.59 4.19
N GLY A 9 -1.03 -4.75 4.28
CA GLY A 9 -1.69 -4.78 5.58
C GLY A 9 -3.15 -5.22 5.52
N SER A 10 -3.94 -4.68 6.44
CA SER A 10 -5.38 -4.89 6.50
C SER A 10 -6.07 -3.57 6.79
N ILE A 11 -6.98 -3.18 5.90
CA ILE A 11 -7.84 -2.01 6.07
C ILE A 11 -9.00 -2.40 6.98
N GLN A 12 -9.23 -1.62 8.02
CA GLN A 12 -10.33 -1.81 8.97
C GLN A 12 -11.59 -1.08 8.49
N GLU A 13 -12.73 -1.40 9.10
CA GLU A 13 -14.03 -0.79 8.76
C GLU A 13 -14.04 0.74 8.94
N ASP A 14 -13.23 1.27 9.86
CA ASP A 14 -13.05 2.70 10.09
C ASP A 14 -12.08 3.37 9.09
N GLY A 15 -11.55 2.62 8.12
CA GLY A 15 -10.59 3.08 7.13
C GLY A 15 -9.15 3.21 7.65
N SER A 16 -8.86 2.79 8.87
CA SER A 16 -7.49 2.69 9.40
C SER A 16 -6.79 1.42 8.89
N VAL A 17 -5.46 1.39 8.97
CA VAL A 17 -4.67 0.18 8.67
C VAL A 17 -4.12 -0.38 9.97
N LYS A 18 -4.26 -1.71 10.16
CA LYS A 18 -3.94 -2.39 11.42
C LYS A 18 -2.44 -2.33 11.77
N GLY A 19 -2.16 -2.06 13.04
CA GLY A 19 -0.83 -2.21 13.65
C GLY A 19 0.15 -1.06 13.35
N GLY A 20 1.45 -1.31 13.55
CA GLY A 20 2.51 -0.31 13.34
C GLY A 20 2.59 0.22 11.91
N THR A 21 2.12 -0.56 10.93
CA THR A 21 2.01 -0.18 9.52
C THR A 21 1.03 0.98 9.30
N GLY A 22 0.04 1.15 10.20
CA GLY A 22 -0.90 2.27 10.17
C GLY A 22 -0.24 3.64 10.31
N TRP A 23 0.89 3.74 11.02
CA TRP A 23 1.60 5.02 11.12
C TRP A 23 2.19 5.49 9.79
N ALA A 24 2.71 4.57 8.96
CA ALA A 24 3.20 4.91 7.62
C ALA A 24 2.07 5.46 6.74
N VAL A 25 0.87 4.87 6.84
CA VAL A 25 -0.35 5.32 6.16
C VAL A 25 -0.75 6.71 6.63
N GLN A 26 -0.78 6.97 7.94
CA GLN A 26 -1.13 8.28 8.48
C GLN A 26 -0.16 9.39 8.05
N LEU A 27 1.15 9.10 8.06
CA LEU A 27 2.16 10.05 7.60
C LEU A 27 2.02 10.32 6.09
N ALA A 28 1.80 9.28 5.29
CA ALA A 28 1.59 9.44 3.85
C ALA A 28 0.38 10.33 3.53
N LYS A 29 -0.73 10.16 4.27
CA LYS A 29 -1.91 11.03 4.19
C LYS A 29 -1.57 12.48 4.56
N MET A 30 -0.90 12.71 5.70
CA MET A 30 -0.52 14.05 6.17
C MET A 30 0.37 14.80 5.17
N PHE A 31 1.25 14.10 4.46
CA PHE A 31 2.15 14.69 3.47
C PHE A 31 1.58 14.67 2.03
N ASN A 32 0.31 14.32 1.84
CA ASN A 32 -0.34 14.19 0.53
C ASN A 32 0.50 13.37 -0.46
N ARG A 33 1.01 12.23 -0.02
CA ARG A 33 1.79 11.30 -0.86
C ARG A 33 0.85 10.32 -1.57
N PRO A 34 1.13 9.94 -2.83
CA PRO A 34 0.44 8.82 -3.46
C PRO A 34 0.58 7.57 -2.58
N LEU A 35 -0.54 7.07 -2.08
CA LEU A 35 -0.60 6.04 -1.05
C LEU A 35 -1.45 4.87 -1.52
N TYR A 36 -0.83 3.69 -1.50
CA TYR A 36 -1.45 2.44 -1.91
C TYR A 36 -1.33 1.42 -0.79
N VAL A 37 -2.44 0.75 -0.47
CA VAL A 37 -2.52 -0.32 0.52
C VAL A 37 -3.03 -1.58 -0.17
N PHE A 38 -2.26 -2.67 -0.09
CA PHE A 38 -2.76 -4.00 -0.38
C PHE A 38 -3.43 -4.55 0.87
N ASP A 39 -4.73 -4.78 0.78
CA ASP A 39 -5.51 -5.40 1.82
C ASP A 39 -5.45 -6.92 1.67
N GLN A 40 -4.70 -7.58 2.56
CA GLN A 40 -4.49 -9.03 2.50
C GLN A 40 -5.78 -9.87 2.62
N PRO A 41 -6.79 -9.51 3.45
CA PRO A 41 -8.05 -10.23 3.52
C PRO A 41 -8.85 -10.22 2.21
N SER A 42 -8.91 -9.08 1.51
CA SER A 42 -9.60 -8.98 0.21
C SER A 42 -8.71 -9.32 -0.99
N ALA A 43 -7.40 -9.47 -0.77
CA ALA A 43 -6.39 -9.69 -1.80
C ALA A 43 -6.41 -8.64 -2.92
N LYS A 44 -6.64 -7.37 -2.56
CA LYS A 44 -6.81 -6.25 -3.48
C LYS A 44 -5.99 -5.04 -3.07
N TRP A 45 -5.62 -4.23 -4.06
CA TRP A 45 -4.97 -2.95 -3.87
C TRP A 45 -6.01 -1.83 -3.76
N PHE A 46 -5.74 -0.87 -2.88
CA PHE A 46 -6.54 0.33 -2.68
C PHE A 46 -5.64 1.56 -2.70
N ALA A 47 -6.06 2.60 -3.41
CA ALA A 47 -5.44 3.93 -3.39
C ALA A 47 -6.17 4.84 -2.41
N TRP A 48 -5.42 5.70 -1.71
CA TRP A 48 -5.99 6.77 -0.92
C TRP A 48 -6.17 8.03 -1.76
N LYS A 49 -7.43 8.46 -1.92
CA LYS A 49 -7.82 9.73 -2.52
C LYS A 49 -8.68 10.48 -1.48
N ASP A 50 -9.98 10.60 -1.72
CA ASP A 50 -10.98 11.07 -0.72
C ASP A 50 -11.58 9.91 0.11
N GLY A 51 -10.80 8.85 0.26
CA GLY A 51 -11.23 7.54 0.77
C GLY A 51 -10.45 6.41 0.09
N TRP A 52 -10.65 5.18 0.55
CA TRP A 52 -10.08 4.00 -0.08
C TRP A 52 -10.85 3.64 -1.34
N GLN A 53 -10.16 3.58 -2.48
CA GLN A 53 -10.72 3.15 -3.76
C GLN A 53 -9.88 2.01 -4.31
N GLU A 54 -10.52 0.95 -4.81
CA GLU A 54 -9.80 -0.16 -5.47
C GLU A 54 -9.01 0.38 -6.66
N ASP A 55 -7.75 -0.04 -6.79
CA ASP A 55 -6.84 0.44 -7.83
C ASP A 55 -5.82 -0.65 -8.21
N SER A 56 -5.10 -0.49 -9.31
CA SER A 56 -4.00 -1.37 -9.72
C SER A 56 -2.72 -0.54 -9.82
N PRO A 57 -1.97 -0.42 -8.71
CA PRO A 57 -0.89 0.54 -8.64
C PRO A 57 0.37 0.06 -9.35
N ARG A 58 1.16 1.01 -9.83
CA ARG A 58 2.51 0.82 -10.36
C ARG A 58 3.47 1.79 -9.70
N ILE A 59 4.74 1.42 -9.59
CA ILE A 59 5.81 2.31 -9.17
C ILE A 59 6.06 3.30 -10.30
N GLN A 60 5.64 4.56 -10.09
CA GLN A 60 5.68 5.62 -11.11
C GLN A 60 6.75 6.68 -10.81
N TYR A 61 7.37 6.62 -9.63
CA TYR A 61 8.30 7.62 -9.16
C TYR A 61 9.65 6.99 -8.83
N GLU A 62 10.71 7.77 -9.01
CA GLU A 62 12.09 7.34 -8.73
C GLU A 62 12.31 6.99 -7.25
N THR A 63 11.59 7.67 -6.34
CA THR A 63 11.65 7.38 -4.91
C THR A 63 10.32 6.89 -4.35
N PHE A 64 10.35 5.74 -3.71
CA PHE A 64 9.19 5.16 -3.05
C PHE A 64 9.59 4.48 -1.74
N VAL A 65 8.58 4.17 -0.92
CA VAL A 65 8.73 3.47 0.36
C VAL A 65 7.75 2.32 0.42
N GLY A 66 8.23 1.16 0.84
CA GLY A 66 7.41 0.01 1.23
C GLY A 66 7.26 -0.06 2.75
N SER A 67 6.05 -0.29 3.23
CA SER A 67 5.76 -0.70 4.60
C SER A 67 4.90 -1.95 4.59
N GLY A 68 4.98 -2.78 5.63
CA GLY A 68 4.31 -4.07 5.61
C GLY A 68 3.91 -4.58 6.97
N THR A 69 3.26 -5.72 6.95
CA THR A 69 2.95 -6.53 8.12
C THR A 69 4.09 -7.50 8.43
N ARG A 70 4.20 -7.94 9.69
CA ARG A 70 5.05 -9.08 10.07
C ARG A 70 4.48 -10.43 9.61
N TYR A 71 3.17 -10.46 9.33
CA TYR A 71 2.42 -11.65 8.94
C TYR A 71 2.01 -11.53 7.48
N LEU A 72 2.99 -11.64 6.59
CA LEU A 72 2.78 -11.63 5.14
C LEU A 72 2.20 -12.98 4.70
N ASN A 73 1.07 -12.95 3.99
CA ASN A 73 0.48 -14.14 3.37
C ASN A 73 0.92 -14.28 1.90
N ASP A 74 0.56 -15.41 1.27
CA ASP A 74 0.96 -15.70 -0.11
C ASP A 74 0.38 -14.67 -1.11
N ALA A 75 -0.84 -14.18 -0.87
CA ALA A 75 -1.45 -13.14 -1.70
C ALA A 75 -0.65 -11.81 -1.63
N GLY A 76 -0.20 -11.41 -0.44
CA GLY A 76 0.63 -10.23 -0.25
C GLY A 76 2.01 -10.37 -0.89
N ARG A 77 2.61 -11.56 -0.82
CA ARG A 77 3.87 -11.86 -1.52
C ARG A 77 3.71 -11.73 -3.04
N ALA A 78 2.70 -12.39 -3.60
CA ALA A 78 2.39 -12.33 -5.02
C ALA A 78 2.08 -10.90 -5.48
N ALA A 79 1.41 -10.10 -4.65
CA ALA A 79 1.13 -8.70 -4.94
C ALA A 79 2.39 -7.83 -5.03
N ILE A 80 3.41 -8.09 -4.20
CA ILE A 80 4.71 -7.40 -4.27
C ILE A 80 5.44 -7.79 -5.56
N GLU A 81 5.53 -9.09 -5.85
CA GLU A 81 6.21 -9.59 -7.06
C GLU A 81 5.58 -8.98 -8.32
N LYS A 82 4.25 -9.07 -8.42
CA LYS A 82 3.48 -8.48 -9.52
C LYS A 82 3.66 -6.96 -9.63
N LEU A 83 3.71 -6.23 -8.51
CA LEU A 83 3.94 -4.79 -8.51
C LEU A 83 5.28 -4.44 -9.17
N PHE A 84 6.34 -5.17 -8.83
CA PHE A 84 7.67 -4.95 -9.43
C PHE A 84 7.70 -5.33 -10.90
N GLU A 85 7.15 -6.49 -11.26
CA GLU A 85 7.05 -6.95 -12.65
C GLU A 85 6.29 -5.95 -13.53
N GLU A 86 5.17 -5.39 -13.06
CA GLU A 86 4.39 -4.45 -13.88
C GLU A 86 4.99 -3.03 -13.95
N SER A 87 5.95 -2.71 -13.08
CA SER A 87 6.50 -1.36 -12.95
C SER A 87 7.85 -1.14 -13.64
N PHE A 88 8.64 -2.21 -13.83
CA PHE A 88 10.02 -2.11 -14.32
C PHE A 88 10.29 -2.91 -15.61
N VAL A 89 9.23 -3.20 -16.37
CA VAL A 89 9.31 -3.83 -17.70
C VAL A 89 9.30 -2.78 -18.80
#